data_AF-A0A5J6XIJ1-F1
#
_entry.id   AF-A0A5J6XIJ1-F1
#
_cell.length_a   1.000
_cell.length_b   1.000
_cell.length_c   1.000
_cell.angle_alpha   90.00
_cell.angle_beta   90.00
_cell.angle_gamma   90.00
#
_symmetry.space_group_name_H-M   'P 1'
#
loop_
_entity.id
_entity.type
_entity.pdbx_description
1 polymer ?
#
loop_
_entity_poly.entity_id
_entity_poly.type
_entity_poly.pdbx_seq_one_letter_code
_entity_poly.pdbx_strand_id
1 'polypeptide(L)'
;MIKSEAEEIAKKHKKLLEKCTVINYCFNYQSKNWWLAEYKKFPGKKRSGYVIISSVESSYDEKVFVLDHYLSFIGGVLKIQDIVRPRINATDAIHNTLEQMNNVLEIWAENEEEKKLLTSFKGFSEYILWCQEMKNNFYETFTDLGKRVDKERSFTVEDRVQLLDLLPKMDLIMYLQVKRQYEQLEANRHLLKTVKQTKSRFKSKDYLYIKEKLYKYCGPDAEKDFQSIFDEGELNWSQYPATKETFYNLLDSSIQRYKNHEMKELEERKVLIRS
;
A
#
# COMPACT_ATOMS: atom_id res chain seq x y z
N MET A 1 32.45 4.26 11.41
CA MET A 1 32.24 5.63 10.87
C MET A 1 30.95 6.17 11.45
N ILE A 2 31.05 7.27 12.19
CA ILE A 2 29.92 7.92 12.89
C ILE A 2 29.21 8.83 11.87
N LYS A 3 27.88 8.99 11.94
CA LYS A 3 27.08 9.81 11.00
C LYS A 3 27.70 11.18 10.67
N SER A 4 28.38 11.81 11.63
CA SER A 4 29.12 13.07 11.46
C SER A 4 30.19 13.00 10.36
N GLU A 5 30.93 11.90 10.24
CA GLU A 5 31.97 11.71 9.21
C GLU A 5 31.33 11.57 7.81
N ALA A 6 30.20 10.86 7.71
CA ALA A 6 29.45 10.77 6.45
C ALA A 6 28.90 12.14 6.01
N GLU A 7 28.45 12.97 6.96
CA GLU A 7 28.02 14.35 6.66
C GLU A 7 29.16 15.25 6.19
N GLU A 8 30.36 15.10 6.76
CA GLU A 8 31.56 15.82 6.31
C GLU A 8 31.97 15.42 4.89
N ILE A 9 31.97 14.11 4.59
CA ILE A 9 32.25 13.61 3.24
C ILE A 9 31.20 14.14 2.26
N ALA A 10 29.90 14.01 2.57
CA ALA A 10 28.82 14.49 1.70
C ALA A 10 28.94 15.98 1.38
N LYS A 11 29.31 16.83 2.35
CA LYS A 11 29.48 18.28 2.12
C LYS A 11 30.53 18.60 1.06
N LYS A 12 31.58 17.77 0.90
CA LYS A 12 32.63 17.98 -0.11
C LYS A 12 32.12 17.86 -1.55
N HIS A 13 31.08 17.05 -1.78
CA HIS A 13 30.50 16.85 -3.11
C HIS A 13 29.34 17.80 -3.42
N LYS A 14 28.97 18.70 -2.50
CA LYS A 14 27.86 19.64 -2.65
C LYS A 14 28.22 20.76 -3.64
N LYS A 15 27.37 21.01 -4.65
CA LYS A 15 27.54 22.14 -5.59
C LYS A 15 26.82 23.40 -5.08
N LEU A 16 27.14 24.54 -5.71
CA LEU A 16 26.49 25.82 -5.42
C LEU A 16 24.96 25.71 -5.60
N LEU A 17 24.20 26.35 -4.70
CA LEU A 17 22.73 26.33 -4.66
C LEU A 17 22.11 24.94 -4.48
N GLU A 18 22.84 23.95 -3.96
CA GLU A 18 22.26 22.66 -3.58
C GLU A 18 21.96 22.60 -2.08
N LYS A 19 20.95 21.80 -1.71
CA LYS A 19 20.77 21.26 -0.36
C LYS A 19 21.30 19.82 -0.35
N CYS A 20 22.12 19.50 0.64
CA CYS A 20 22.62 18.15 0.88
C CYS A 20 21.88 17.55 2.09
N THR A 21 21.41 16.32 1.97
CA THR A 21 20.77 15.57 3.05
C THR A 21 21.38 14.18 3.12
N VAL A 22 22.03 13.83 4.23
CA VAL A 22 22.42 12.44 4.51
C VAL A 22 21.22 11.71 5.10
N ILE A 23 20.88 10.56 4.53
CA ILE A 23 19.78 9.73 5.03
C ILE A 23 20.17 9.17 6.41
N ASN A 24 19.20 9.17 7.34
CA ASN A 24 19.43 8.81 8.74
C ASN A 24 19.67 7.31 9.01
N TYR A 25 19.63 6.45 7.98
CA TYR A 25 19.78 5.00 8.07
C TYR A 25 21.00 4.57 7.26
N CYS A 26 21.81 3.65 7.80
CA CYS A 26 22.89 3.00 7.05
C CYS A 26 22.47 1.64 6.50
N PHE A 27 22.99 1.29 5.32
CA PHE A 27 22.86 -0.05 4.77
C PHE A 27 24.06 -0.89 5.19
N ASN A 28 23.83 -2.05 5.79
CA ASN A 28 24.90 -2.95 6.25
C ASN A 28 25.06 -4.10 5.26
N TYR A 29 26.23 -4.19 4.64
CA TYR A 29 26.52 -5.23 3.65
C TYR A 29 28.01 -5.56 3.64
N GLN A 30 28.34 -6.86 3.65
CA GLN A 30 29.72 -7.37 3.65
C GLN A 30 30.60 -6.73 4.74
N SER A 31 30.07 -6.62 5.96
CA SER A 31 30.75 -5.98 7.11
C SER A 31 31.11 -4.50 6.90
N LYS A 32 30.55 -3.84 5.88
CA LYS A 32 30.66 -2.41 5.63
C LYS A 32 29.33 -1.74 5.96
N ASN A 33 29.42 -0.54 6.51
CA ASN A 33 28.29 0.38 6.63
C ASN A 33 28.35 1.35 5.45
N TRP A 34 27.20 1.52 4.82
CA TRP A 34 27.02 2.40 3.68
C TRP A 34 26.03 3.50 4.04
N TRP A 35 26.32 4.74 3.63
CA TRP A 35 25.45 5.89 3.80
C TRP A 35 25.10 6.49 2.44
N LEU A 36 23.86 6.96 2.31
CA LEU A 36 23.39 7.70 1.14
C LEU A 36 23.24 9.18 1.47
N ALA A 37 23.82 10.04 0.64
CA ALA A 37 23.55 11.47 0.63
C ALA A 37 22.82 11.87 -0.65
N GLU A 38 21.71 12.59 -0.51
CA GLU A 38 20.94 13.19 -1.62
C GLU A 38 21.24 14.67 -1.78
N TYR A 39 21.31 15.15 -3.03
CA TYR A 39 21.44 16.56 -3.38
C TYR A 39 20.22 17.07 -4.15
N LYS A 40 19.74 18.26 -3.83
CA LYS A 40 18.59 18.92 -4.48
C LYS A 40 18.94 20.38 -4.83
N LYS A 41 18.68 20.81 -6.07
CA LYS A 41 18.93 22.20 -6.53
C LYS A 41 17.89 23.17 -5.97
N PHE A 42 18.27 24.38 -5.58
CA PHE A 42 17.35 25.47 -5.24
C PHE A 42 17.14 26.41 -6.45
N PRO A 43 15.92 26.94 -6.72
CA PRO A 43 14.62 26.66 -6.10
C PRO A 43 13.92 25.52 -6.85
N GLY A 44 14.38 24.28 -6.67
CA GLY A 44 13.79 23.10 -7.28
C GLY A 44 13.60 21.97 -6.25
N LYS A 45 12.64 21.09 -6.48
CA LYS A 45 12.53 19.83 -5.73
C LYS A 45 13.23 18.65 -6.43
N LYS A 46 13.71 18.86 -7.66
CA LYS A 46 14.35 17.81 -8.46
C LYS A 46 15.73 17.46 -7.88
N ARG A 47 15.94 16.16 -7.66
CA ARG A 47 17.22 15.59 -7.25
C ARG A 47 18.27 15.89 -8.31
N SER A 48 19.45 16.30 -7.87
CA SER A 48 20.57 16.69 -8.74
C SER A 48 21.81 15.82 -8.55
N GLY A 49 21.75 14.82 -7.65
CA GLY A 49 22.82 13.85 -7.48
C GLY A 49 22.66 13.00 -6.24
N TYR A 50 23.48 11.96 -6.17
CA TYR A 50 23.68 11.11 -5.00
C TYR A 50 25.17 10.94 -4.73
N VAL A 51 25.52 10.74 -3.46
CA VAL A 51 26.82 10.21 -3.06
C VAL A 51 26.59 9.02 -2.15
N ILE A 52 27.30 7.94 -2.43
CA ILE A 52 27.29 6.73 -1.61
C ILE A 52 28.65 6.65 -0.92
N ILE A 53 28.57 6.58 0.41
CA ILE A 53 29.71 6.73 1.31
C ILE A 53 29.89 5.42 2.05
N SER A 54 31.12 4.96 2.14
CA SER A 54 31.52 3.79 2.92
C SER A 54 32.81 4.11 3.65
N SER A 55 33.18 3.26 4.61
CA SER A 55 34.40 3.42 5.39
C SER A 55 35.69 3.12 4.64
N VAL A 56 35.59 2.56 3.43
CA VAL A 56 36.72 2.13 2.60
C VAL A 56 36.44 2.48 1.15
N GLU A 57 37.49 2.55 0.33
CA GLU A 57 37.33 2.76 -1.11
C GLU A 57 36.39 1.70 -1.71
N SER A 58 35.53 2.12 -2.64
CA SER A 58 34.46 1.30 -3.20
C SER A 58 34.30 1.59 -4.68
N SER A 59 34.09 0.53 -5.45
CA SER A 59 33.88 0.58 -6.89
C SER A 59 32.56 1.28 -7.24
N TYR A 60 32.42 1.72 -8.48
CA TYR A 60 31.16 2.27 -8.99
C TYR A 60 30.03 1.23 -8.92
N ASP A 61 30.32 -0.03 -9.24
CA ASP A 61 29.32 -1.12 -9.22
C ASP A 61 28.81 -1.42 -7.80
N GLU A 62 29.69 -1.40 -6.79
CA GLU A 62 29.26 -1.48 -5.38
C GLU A 62 28.35 -0.30 -5.01
N LYS A 63 28.67 0.91 -5.48
CA LYS A 63 27.81 2.08 -5.25
C LYS A 63 26.44 1.90 -5.93
N VAL A 64 26.38 1.40 -7.16
CA VAL A 64 25.10 1.12 -7.84
C VAL A 64 24.28 0.08 -7.07
N PHE A 65 24.91 -1.00 -6.61
CA PHE A 65 24.26 -2.02 -5.78
C PHE A 65 23.66 -1.44 -4.50
N VAL A 66 24.41 -0.58 -3.80
CA VAL A 66 23.93 0.09 -2.59
C VAL A 66 22.80 1.09 -2.90
N LEU A 67 22.88 1.80 -4.03
CA LEU A 67 21.82 2.70 -4.46
C LEU A 67 20.49 1.97 -4.65
N ASP A 68 20.52 0.82 -5.34
CA ASP A 68 19.35 -0.05 -5.53
C ASP A 68 18.68 -0.37 -4.19
N HIS A 69 19.47 -0.76 -3.19
CA HIS A 69 18.96 -1.10 -1.86
C HIS A 69 18.28 0.08 -1.18
N TYR A 70 18.88 1.27 -1.25
CA TYR A 70 18.28 2.47 -0.68
C TYR A 70 17.00 2.90 -1.40
N LEU A 71 16.98 2.87 -2.73
CA LEU A 71 15.80 3.26 -3.52
C LEU A 71 14.62 2.34 -3.22
N SER A 72 14.84 1.02 -3.29
CA SER A 72 13.86 0.01 -2.93
C SER A 72 13.35 0.17 -1.50
N PHE A 73 14.27 0.28 -0.54
CA PHE A 73 13.91 0.27 0.88
C PHE A 73 13.15 1.53 1.30
N ILE A 74 13.69 2.72 0.98
CA ILE A 74 13.05 3.98 1.34
C ILE A 74 11.74 4.17 0.56
N GLY A 75 11.77 3.88 -0.75
CA GLY A 75 10.58 3.96 -1.60
C GLY A 75 9.45 3.07 -1.09
N GLY A 76 9.78 1.84 -0.72
CA GLY A 76 8.84 0.89 -0.13
C GLY A 76 8.26 1.35 1.21
N VAL A 77 9.11 1.81 2.14
CA VAL A 77 8.67 2.32 3.44
C VAL A 77 7.71 3.50 3.29
N LEU A 78 8.05 4.49 2.46
CA LEU A 78 7.20 5.66 2.23
C LEU A 78 5.86 5.24 1.61
N LYS A 79 5.88 4.34 0.63
CA LYS A 79 4.65 3.83 -0.01
C LYS A 79 3.70 3.19 1.02
N ILE A 80 4.22 2.33 1.89
CA ILE A 80 3.38 1.67 2.92
C ILE A 80 2.85 2.70 3.93
N GLN A 81 3.67 3.65 4.37
CA GLN A 81 3.26 4.68 5.33
C GLN A 81 2.17 5.60 4.78
N ASP A 82 2.26 6.00 3.51
CA ASP A 82 1.32 6.94 2.90
C ASP A 82 0.01 6.26 2.46
N ILE A 83 0.08 5.00 2.02
CA ILE A 83 -1.06 4.29 1.42
C ILE A 83 -1.80 3.40 2.42
N VAL A 84 -1.05 2.60 3.20
CA VAL A 84 -1.61 1.51 4.01
C VAL A 84 -2.00 2.01 5.39
N ARG A 85 -1.10 2.73 6.08
CA ARG A 85 -1.32 3.18 7.47
C ARG A 85 -2.64 3.92 7.70
N PRO A 86 -3.08 4.87 6.84
CA PRO A 86 -4.36 5.55 7.04
C PRO A 86 -5.57 4.62 7.01
N ARG A 87 -5.44 3.44 6.37
CA ARG A 87 -6.52 2.49 6.10
C ARG A 87 -6.59 1.33 7.11
N ILE A 88 -5.54 1.10 7.91
CA ILE A 88 -5.49 0.05 8.95
C ILE A 88 -6.36 0.42 10.16
N ASN A 89 -6.43 1.71 10.52
CA ASN A 89 -7.21 2.18 11.68
C ASN A 89 -8.74 1.98 11.53
N ALA A 90 -9.21 1.60 10.34
CA ALA A 90 -10.63 1.41 10.05
C ALA A 90 -11.10 -0.05 10.19
N THR A 91 -10.20 -1.02 10.42
CA THR A 91 -10.54 -2.45 10.34
C THR A 91 -11.63 -2.89 11.31
N ASP A 92 -11.52 -2.59 12.60
CA ASP A 92 -12.53 -3.00 13.59
C ASP A 92 -13.88 -2.33 13.34
N ALA A 93 -13.85 -1.06 12.95
CA ALA A 93 -15.06 -0.31 12.62
C ALA A 93 -15.76 -0.91 11.38
N ILE A 94 -14.99 -1.31 10.35
CA ILE A 94 -15.51 -1.99 9.16
C ILE A 94 -16.06 -3.37 9.56
N HIS A 95 -15.35 -4.12 10.41
CA HIS A 95 -15.78 -5.44 10.87
C HIS A 95 -17.13 -5.37 11.56
N ASN A 96 -17.21 -4.56 12.62
CA ASN A 96 -18.44 -4.37 13.39
C ASN A 96 -19.57 -3.84 12.50
N THR A 97 -19.25 -2.98 11.53
CA THR A 97 -20.26 -2.47 10.58
C THR A 97 -20.83 -3.57 9.71
N LEU A 98 -19.98 -4.36 9.04
CA LEU A 98 -20.41 -5.40 8.13
C LEU A 98 -21.13 -6.54 8.85
N GLU A 99 -20.63 -6.94 10.02
CA GLU A 99 -21.26 -7.93 10.88
C GLU A 99 -22.67 -7.49 11.31
N GLN A 100 -22.79 -6.25 11.82
CA GLN A 100 -24.09 -5.71 12.20
C GLN A 100 -25.04 -5.59 11.00
N MET A 101 -24.54 -5.21 9.83
CA MET A 101 -25.35 -5.18 8.60
C MET A 101 -25.86 -6.57 8.25
N ASN A 102 -25.01 -7.60 8.27
CA ASN A 102 -25.41 -8.98 8.01
C ASN A 102 -26.48 -9.45 9.00
N ASN A 103 -26.30 -9.21 10.30
CA ASN A 103 -27.26 -9.61 11.34
C ASN A 103 -28.64 -8.97 11.14
N VAL A 104 -28.69 -7.68 10.77
CA VAL A 104 -29.96 -7.00 10.51
C VAL A 104 -30.61 -7.49 9.22
N LEU A 105 -29.83 -7.74 8.17
CA LEU A 105 -30.35 -8.24 6.90
C LEU A 105 -30.80 -9.71 6.99
N GLU A 106 -30.21 -10.52 7.87
CA GLU A 106 -30.62 -11.90 8.16
C GLU A 106 -32.07 -11.97 8.64
N ILE A 107 -32.42 -11.07 9.55
CA ILE A 107 -33.76 -10.99 10.14
C ILE A 107 -34.77 -10.47 9.12
N TRP A 108 -34.32 -9.65 8.17
CA TRP A 108 -35.18 -9.03 7.17
C TRP A 108 -35.54 -9.95 6.01
N ALA A 109 -34.63 -10.83 5.57
CA ALA A 109 -34.80 -11.61 4.36
C ALA A 109 -35.81 -12.76 4.56
N GLU A 110 -37.04 -12.60 4.05
CA GLU A 110 -38.11 -13.57 4.22
C GLU A 110 -38.33 -14.41 2.95
N ASN A 111 -38.25 -13.78 1.78
CA ASN A 111 -38.50 -14.42 0.50
C ASN A 111 -37.21 -14.77 -0.27
N GLU A 112 -37.36 -15.56 -1.33
CA GLU A 112 -36.22 -16.08 -2.11
C GLU A 112 -35.39 -14.99 -2.81
N GLU A 113 -36.00 -13.88 -3.22
CA GLU A 113 -35.27 -12.75 -3.82
C GLU A 113 -34.43 -12.02 -2.75
N GLU A 114 -35.03 -11.74 -1.59
CA GLU A 114 -34.36 -11.09 -0.46
C GLU A 114 -33.21 -11.97 0.07
N LYS A 115 -33.42 -13.29 0.17
CA LYS A 115 -32.36 -14.24 0.56
C LYS A 115 -31.20 -14.23 -0.43
N LYS A 116 -31.46 -14.16 -1.75
CA LYS A 116 -30.40 -14.06 -2.75
C LYS A 116 -29.57 -12.77 -2.59
N LEU A 117 -30.25 -11.65 -2.33
CA LEU A 117 -29.57 -10.36 -2.06
C LEU A 117 -28.71 -10.43 -0.80
N LEU A 118 -29.23 -11.02 0.27
CA LEU A 118 -28.50 -11.27 1.50
C LEU A 118 -27.28 -12.17 1.28
N THR A 119 -27.42 -13.29 0.57
CA THR A 119 -26.30 -14.17 0.25
C THR A 119 -25.21 -13.45 -0.55
N SER A 120 -25.60 -12.65 -1.55
CA SER A 120 -24.66 -11.82 -2.32
C SER A 120 -23.93 -10.82 -1.42
N PHE A 121 -24.67 -10.12 -0.53
CA PHE A 121 -24.08 -9.16 0.40
C PHE A 121 -23.16 -9.83 1.44
N LYS A 122 -23.52 -11.02 1.94
CA LYS A 122 -22.65 -11.81 2.83
C LYS A 122 -21.33 -12.16 2.15
N GLY A 123 -21.36 -12.72 0.94
CA GLY A 123 -20.14 -13.04 0.19
C GLY A 123 -19.30 -11.79 -0.13
N PHE A 124 -19.92 -10.65 -0.39
CA PHE A 124 -19.23 -9.36 -0.44
C PHE A 124 -18.56 -9.01 0.89
N SER A 125 -19.30 -9.03 1.99
CA SER A 125 -18.80 -8.65 3.31
C SER A 125 -17.63 -9.53 3.76
N GLU A 126 -17.74 -10.85 3.60
CA GLU A 126 -16.69 -11.82 3.93
C GLU A 126 -15.40 -11.56 3.14
N TYR A 127 -15.52 -11.17 1.88
CA TYR A 127 -14.37 -10.82 1.06
C TYR A 127 -13.68 -9.54 1.55
N ILE A 128 -14.46 -8.51 1.88
CA ILE A 128 -13.91 -7.25 2.41
C ILE A 128 -13.21 -7.50 3.75
N LEU A 129 -13.80 -8.31 4.63
CA LEU A 129 -13.20 -8.70 5.91
C LEU A 129 -11.88 -9.44 5.71
N TRP A 130 -11.85 -10.41 4.81
CA TRP A 130 -10.61 -11.12 4.46
C TRP A 130 -9.53 -10.16 3.93
N CYS A 131 -9.89 -9.17 3.10
CA CYS A 131 -8.93 -8.16 2.65
C CYS A 131 -8.37 -7.34 3.82
N GLN A 132 -9.20 -6.97 4.80
CA GLN A 132 -8.73 -6.23 5.97
C GLN A 132 -7.78 -7.06 6.84
N GLU A 133 -8.11 -8.32 7.09
CA GLU A 133 -7.27 -9.25 7.84
C GLU A 133 -5.89 -9.41 7.17
N MET A 134 -5.87 -9.69 5.86
CA MET A 134 -4.63 -9.84 5.11
C MET A 134 -3.76 -8.57 5.16
N LYS A 135 -4.36 -7.38 4.97
CA LYS A 135 -3.64 -6.10 5.07
C LYS A 135 -3.06 -5.88 6.46
N ASN A 136 -3.82 -6.18 7.52
CA ASN A 136 -3.34 -6.07 8.89
C ASN A 136 -2.13 -6.98 9.13
N ASN A 137 -2.19 -8.24 8.69
CA ASN A 137 -1.10 -9.21 8.82
C ASN A 137 0.18 -8.73 8.09
N PHE A 138 0.03 -8.21 6.87
CA PHE A 138 1.16 -7.63 6.14
C PHE A 138 1.71 -6.39 6.84
N TYR A 139 0.83 -5.54 7.39
CA TYR A 139 1.22 -4.29 8.06
C TYR A 139 1.90 -4.54 9.41
N GLU A 140 1.51 -5.59 10.14
CA GLU A 140 2.20 -6.05 11.35
C GLU A 140 3.63 -6.46 11.01
N THR A 141 3.81 -7.29 9.97
CA THR A 141 5.13 -7.69 9.47
C THR A 141 5.99 -6.47 9.10
N PHE A 142 5.41 -5.50 8.40
CA PHE A 142 6.08 -4.23 8.08
C PHE A 142 6.44 -3.42 9.33
N THR A 143 5.55 -3.37 10.32
CA THR A 143 5.75 -2.62 11.56
C THR A 143 6.92 -3.20 12.37
N ASP A 144 7.03 -4.51 12.44
CA ASP A 144 8.12 -5.17 13.16
C ASP A 144 9.47 -4.99 12.45
N LEU A 145 9.47 -5.05 11.11
CA LEU A 145 10.62 -4.65 10.30
C LEU A 145 11.04 -3.19 10.61
N GLY A 146 10.07 -2.27 10.60
CA GLY A 146 10.29 -0.85 10.87
C GLY A 146 10.84 -0.57 12.28
N LYS A 147 10.30 -1.23 13.31
CA LYS A 147 10.79 -1.10 14.70
C LYS A 147 12.25 -1.54 14.82
N ARG A 148 12.62 -2.67 14.19
CA ARG A 148 14.00 -3.16 14.23
C ARG A 148 14.94 -2.20 13.52
N VAL A 149 14.61 -1.77 12.31
CA VAL A 149 15.41 -0.84 11.50
C VAL A 149 15.57 0.51 12.20
N ASP A 150 14.52 1.03 12.84
CA ASP A 150 14.60 2.30 13.57
C ASP A 150 15.46 2.19 14.85
N LYS A 151 15.38 1.05 15.56
CA LYS A 151 16.22 0.76 16.72
C LYS A 151 17.70 0.66 16.34
N GLU A 152 18.00 -0.06 15.27
CA GLU A 152 19.37 -0.29 14.80
C GLU A 152 19.92 0.87 13.98
N ARG A 153 19.06 1.79 13.53
CA ARG A 153 19.36 2.86 12.56
C ARG A 153 20.02 2.31 11.29
N SER A 154 19.73 1.06 10.94
CA SER A 154 20.34 0.37 9.81
C SER A 154 19.43 -0.71 9.23
N PHE A 155 19.70 -1.12 7.98
CA PHE A 155 18.99 -2.21 7.30
C PHE A 155 19.94 -3.07 6.47
N THR A 156 19.53 -4.30 6.16
CA THR A 156 20.32 -5.30 5.41
C THR A 156 19.66 -5.70 4.08
N VAL A 157 20.28 -6.63 3.36
CA VAL A 157 19.72 -7.23 2.13
C VAL A 157 18.43 -7.98 2.45
N GLU A 158 18.42 -8.76 3.53
CA GLU A 158 17.28 -9.53 4.00
C GLU A 158 16.08 -8.64 4.32
N ASP A 159 16.35 -7.46 4.89
CA ASP A 159 15.34 -6.46 5.22
C ASP A 159 14.66 -5.91 3.96
N ARG A 160 15.46 -5.64 2.92
CA ARG A 160 14.96 -5.27 1.61
C ARG A 160 14.12 -6.40 1.02
N VAL A 161 14.61 -7.64 1.05
CA VAL A 161 13.87 -8.80 0.50
C VAL A 161 12.50 -8.94 1.17
N GLN A 162 12.44 -8.82 2.49
CA GLN A 162 11.17 -8.84 3.24
C GLN A 162 10.24 -7.70 2.81
N LEU A 163 10.76 -6.47 2.71
CA LEU A 163 9.95 -5.33 2.29
C LEU A 163 9.40 -5.51 0.86
N LEU A 164 10.24 -6.00 -0.07
CA LEU A 164 9.87 -6.21 -1.46
C LEU A 164 8.90 -7.38 -1.67
N ASP A 165 8.82 -8.31 -0.72
CA ASP A 165 7.79 -9.34 -0.69
C ASP A 165 6.43 -8.77 -0.20
N LEU A 166 6.45 -7.79 0.70
CA LEU A 166 5.24 -7.18 1.26
C LEU A 166 4.54 -6.20 0.31
N LEU A 167 5.29 -5.35 -0.39
CA LEU A 167 4.71 -4.28 -1.23
C LEU A 167 3.72 -4.79 -2.27
N PRO A 168 4.05 -5.81 -3.10
CA PRO A 168 3.16 -6.29 -4.15
C PRO A 168 1.89 -6.92 -3.57
N LYS A 169 2.00 -7.54 -2.37
CA LYS A 169 0.87 -8.14 -1.66
C LYS A 169 -0.09 -7.08 -1.14
N MET A 170 0.43 -6.04 -0.48
CA MET A 170 -0.36 -4.93 0.04
C MET A 170 -1.08 -4.14 -1.06
N ASP A 171 -0.39 -3.86 -2.16
CA ASP A 171 -0.96 -3.12 -3.29
C ASP A 171 -2.05 -3.93 -3.99
N LEU A 172 -1.79 -5.23 -4.24
CA LEU A 172 -2.74 -6.14 -4.87
C LEU A 172 -4.00 -6.35 -4.02
N ILE A 173 -3.86 -6.58 -2.71
CA ILE A 173 -5.03 -6.78 -1.84
C ILE A 173 -5.88 -5.51 -1.74
N MET A 174 -5.25 -4.33 -1.73
CA MET A 174 -5.96 -3.05 -1.73
C MET A 174 -6.70 -2.81 -3.04
N TYR A 175 -6.05 -3.07 -4.18
CA TYR A 175 -6.69 -3.00 -5.48
C TYR A 175 -7.89 -3.94 -5.57
N LEU A 176 -7.74 -5.20 -5.18
CA LEU A 176 -8.82 -6.18 -5.24
C LEU A 176 -9.97 -5.86 -4.29
N GLN A 177 -9.70 -5.28 -3.12
CA GLN A 177 -10.75 -4.80 -2.23
C GLN A 177 -11.62 -3.72 -2.91
N VAL A 178 -10.98 -2.70 -3.51
CA VAL A 178 -11.70 -1.62 -4.23
C VAL A 178 -12.45 -2.20 -5.42
N LYS A 179 -11.83 -3.12 -6.16
CA LYS A 179 -12.47 -3.85 -7.25
C LYS A 179 -13.72 -4.58 -6.80
N ARG A 180 -13.67 -5.29 -5.68
CA ARG A 180 -14.86 -5.96 -5.16
C ARG A 180 -15.98 -4.98 -4.82
N GLN A 181 -15.64 -3.83 -4.25
CA GLN A 181 -16.64 -2.78 -3.95
C GLN A 181 -17.29 -2.24 -5.22
N TYR A 182 -16.51 -2.06 -6.29
CA TYR A 182 -17.02 -1.68 -7.60
C TYR A 182 -17.90 -2.77 -8.23
N GLU A 183 -17.45 -4.03 -8.25
CA GLU A 183 -18.23 -5.17 -8.78
C GLU A 183 -19.57 -5.35 -8.06
N GLN A 184 -19.63 -5.04 -6.76
CA GLN A 184 -20.85 -5.18 -5.94
C GLN A 184 -21.77 -3.96 -6.00
N LEU A 185 -21.37 -2.87 -6.68
CA LEU A 185 -22.05 -1.58 -6.62
C LEU A 185 -23.53 -1.67 -7.04
N GLU A 186 -23.83 -2.28 -8.17
CA GLU A 186 -25.21 -2.47 -8.65
C GLU A 186 -26.05 -3.40 -7.77
N ALA A 187 -25.45 -4.50 -7.29
CA ALA A 187 -26.13 -5.40 -6.37
C ALA A 187 -26.48 -4.70 -5.04
N ASN A 188 -25.59 -3.84 -4.54
CA ASN A 188 -25.84 -3.02 -3.36
C ASN A 188 -26.90 -1.94 -3.62
N ARG A 189 -26.95 -1.33 -4.82
CA ARG A 189 -28.04 -0.41 -5.22
C ARG A 189 -29.39 -1.12 -5.20
N HIS A 190 -29.42 -2.34 -5.75
CA HIS A 190 -30.64 -3.15 -5.77
C HIS A 190 -31.08 -3.51 -4.36
N LEU A 191 -30.18 -4.00 -3.50
CA LEU A 191 -30.45 -4.28 -2.09
C LEU A 191 -30.99 -3.04 -1.36
N LEU A 192 -30.36 -1.88 -1.53
CA LEU A 192 -30.81 -0.63 -0.91
C LEU A 192 -32.22 -0.23 -1.38
N LYS A 193 -32.54 -0.43 -2.66
CA LYS A 193 -33.88 -0.18 -3.22
C LYS A 193 -34.92 -1.10 -2.57
N THR A 194 -34.63 -2.39 -2.47
CA THR A 194 -35.53 -3.39 -1.87
C THR A 194 -35.76 -3.08 -0.39
N VAL A 195 -34.69 -2.83 0.38
CA VAL A 195 -34.77 -2.42 1.80
C VAL A 195 -35.64 -1.18 2.00
N LYS A 196 -35.59 -0.19 1.10
CA LYS A 196 -36.45 1.00 1.15
C LYS A 196 -37.92 0.69 0.93
N GLN A 197 -38.23 -0.24 0.02
CA GLN A 197 -39.60 -0.65 -0.28
C GLN A 197 -40.22 -1.44 0.88
N THR A 198 -39.41 -2.22 1.59
CA THR A 198 -39.84 -3.05 2.73
C THR A 198 -39.53 -2.42 4.09
N LYS A 199 -39.40 -1.08 4.16
CA LYS A 199 -38.97 -0.37 5.37
C LYS A 199 -39.80 -0.69 6.63
N SER A 200 -41.08 -1.02 6.46
CA SER A 200 -42.02 -1.31 7.56
C SER A 200 -41.71 -2.60 8.32
N ARG A 201 -40.89 -3.50 7.76
CA ARG A 201 -40.49 -4.75 8.40
C ARG A 201 -39.28 -4.60 9.33
N PHE A 202 -38.63 -3.43 9.31
CA PHE A 202 -37.51 -3.13 10.19
C PHE A 202 -37.95 -2.34 11.42
N LYS A 203 -37.21 -2.48 12.52
CA LYS A 203 -37.23 -1.46 13.58
C LYS A 203 -36.62 -0.17 13.02
N SER A 204 -37.16 0.99 13.40
CA SER A 204 -36.74 2.29 12.86
C SER A 204 -35.22 2.52 12.93
N LYS A 205 -34.58 2.15 14.04
CA LYS A 205 -33.13 2.27 14.23
C LYS A 205 -32.32 1.39 13.26
N ASP A 206 -32.78 0.17 13.02
CA ASP A 206 -32.08 -0.83 12.22
C ASP A 206 -32.19 -0.46 10.73
N TYR A 207 -33.37 0.02 10.31
CA TYR A 207 -33.57 0.58 8.98
C TYR A 207 -32.66 1.77 8.70
N LEU A 208 -32.61 2.75 9.61
CA LEU A 208 -31.79 3.95 9.44
C LEU A 208 -30.31 3.57 9.35
N TYR A 209 -29.86 2.64 10.20
CA TYR A 209 -28.51 2.11 10.18
C TYR A 209 -28.18 1.45 8.82
N ILE A 210 -28.95 0.46 8.37
CA ILE A 210 -28.71 -0.24 7.10
C ILE A 210 -28.72 0.73 5.93
N LYS A 211 -29.71 1.63 5.88
CA LYS A 211 -29.84 2.62 4.82
C LYS A 211 -28.59 3.51 4.73
N GLU A 212 -28.12 4.03 5.87
CA GLU A 212 -26.92 4.87 5.91
C GLU A 212 -25.68 4.08 5.46
N LYS A 213 -25.48 2.87 6.00
CA LYS A 213 -24.27 2.09 5.71
C LYS A 213 -24.25 1.54 4.28
N LEU A 214 -25.36 1.01 3.76
CA LEU A 214 -25.44 0.58 2.36
C LEU A 214 -25.19 1.74 1.40
N TYR A 215 -25.68 2.95 1.70
CA TYR A 215 -25.46 4.12 0.84
C TYR A 215 -23.98 4.45 0.67
N LYS A 216 -23.13 4.21 1.68
CA LYS A 216 -21.66 4.38 1.56
C LYS A 216 -21.01 3.45 0.54
N TYR A 217 -21.64 2.31 0.23
CA TYR A 217 -21.11 1.32 -0.71
C TYR A 217 -21.73 1.40 -2.11
N CYS A 218 -22.72 2.26 -2.33
CA CYS A 218 -23.45 2.30 -3.61
C CYS A 218 -23.94 3.69 -4.05
N GLY A 219 -23.66 4.73 -3.25
CA GLY A 219 -23.99 6.11 -3.57
C GLY A 219 -23.17 6.67 -4.74
N PRO A 220 -23.54 7.84 -5.28
CA PRO A 220 -22.85 8.46 -6.41
C PRO A 220 -21.37 8.77 -6.13
N ASP A 221 -21.04 9.13 -4.89
CA ASP A 221 -19.66 9.42 -4.50
C ASP A 221 -18.80 8.16 -4.50
N ALA A 222 -19.36 7.03 -4.05
CA ALA A 222 -18.66 5.74 -4.06
C ALA A 222 -18.31 5.28 -5.48
N GLU A 223 -19.21 5.48 -6.45
CA GLU A 223 -18.94 5.16 -7.86
C GLU A 223 -17.77 5.96 -8.42
N LYS A 224 -17.73 7.28 -8.15
CA LYS A 224 -16.63 8.15 -8.58
C LYS A 224 -15.31 7.76 -7.93
N ASP A 225 -15.33 7.51 -6.63
CA ASP A 225 -14.14 7.14 -5.85
C ASP A 225 -13.54 5.81 -6.32
N PHE A 226 -14.38 4.84 -6.72
CA PHE A 226 -13.89 3.57 -7.25
C PHE A 226 -13.34 3.74 -8.67
N GLN A 227 -14.04 4.49 -9.53
CA GLN A 227 -13.63 4.69 -10.92
C GLN A 227 -12.26 5.39 -11.02
N SER A 228 -12.01 6.42 -10.20
CA SER A 228 -10.73 7.13 -10.21
C SER A 228 -9.54 6.21 -9.89
N ILE A 229 -9.73 5.18 -9.08
CA ILE A 229 -8.68 4.21 -8.73
C ILE A 229 -8.34 3.30 -9.93
N PHE A 230 -9.29 3.01 -10.82
CA PHE A 230 -9.02 2.24 -12.05
C PHE A 230 -8.42 3.11 -13.15
N ASP A 231 -8.81 4.38 -13.22
CA ASP A 231 -8.37 5.30 -14.28
C ASP A 231 -6.96 5.85 -14.01
N GLU A 232 -6.60 6.08 -12.74
CA GLU A 232 -5.26 6.53 -12.31
C GLU A 232 -4.33 5.37 -11.96
N GLY A 233 -4.89 4.16 -11.86
CA GLY A 233 -4.21 2.97 -11.42
C GLY A 233 -3.24 2.43 -12.45
N GLU A 234 -1.98 2.34 -12.07
CA GLU A 234 -0.99 1.60 -12.83
C GLU A 234 -1.42 0.13 -13.02
N LEU A 235 -2.13 -0.45 -12.05
CA LEU A 235 -2.63 -1.83 -12.02
C LEU A 235 -3.89 -2.03 -12.88
N ASN A 236 -3.73 -2.45 -14.15
CA ASN A 236 -4.86 -2.82 -15.00
C ASN A 236 -5.08 -4.34 -15.01
N TRP A 237 -5.70 -4.86 -13.94
CA TRP A 237 -6.24 -6.22 -13.89
C TRP A 237 -7.76 -6.19 -13.97
N SER A 238 -8.32 -5.28 -14.79
CA SER A 238 -9.76 -5.07 -14.93
C SER A 238 -10.50 -6.33 -15.38
N GLN A 239 -9.84 -7.24 -16.11
CA GLN A 239 -10.41 -8.50 -16.57
C GLN A 239 -10.59 -9.59 -15.48
N TYR A 240 -9.90 -9.51 -14.33
CA TYR A 240 -9.93 -10.60 -13.32
C TYR A 240 -10.92 -10.33 -12.18
N PRO A 241 -11.90 -11.19 -11.88
CA PRO A 241 -12.86 -10.92 -10.80
C PRO A 241 -12.17 -10.77 -9.44
N ALA A 242 -12.70 -9.94 -8.55
CA ALA A 242 -12.13 -9.78 -7.21
C ALA A 242 -12.47 -10.97 -6.29
N THR A 243 -11.60 -11.99 -6.30
CA THR A 243 -11.72 -13.21 -5.48
C THR A 243 -10.42 -13.50 -4.73
N LYS A 244 -10.49 -14.44 -3.77
CA LYS A 244 -9.29 -14.90 -3.04
C LYS A 244 -8.33 -15.62 -4.00
N GLU A 245 -8.87 -16.39 -4.94
CA GLU A 245 -8.08 -17.09 -5.96
C GLU A 245 -7.35 -16.12 -6.88
N THR A 246 -8.02 -15.05 -7.33
CA THR A 246 -7.41 -13.99 -8.14
C THR A 246 -6.21 -13.35 -7.45
N PHE A 247 -6.27 -13.15 -6.14
CA PHE A 247 -5.12 -12.65 -5.38
C PHE A 247 -3.89 -13.55 -5.54
N TYR A 248 -4.05 -14.86 -5.36
CA TYR A 248 -2.94 -15.81 -5.50
C TYR A 248 -2.46 -15.90 -6.96
N ASN A 249 -3.38 -15.91 -7.92
CA ASN A 249 -3.05 -16.00 -9.36
C ASN A 249 -2.30 -14.77 -9.88
N LEU A 250 -2.56 -13.59 -9.33
CA LEU A 250 -1.93 -12.34 -9.76
C LEU A 250 -0.67 -11.97 -8.98
N LEU A 251 -0.32 -12.71 -7.94
CA LEU A 251 0.79 -12.36 -7.05
C LEU A 251 2.12 -12.29 -7.79
N ASP A 252 2.45 -13.30 -8.59
CA ASP A 252 3.71 -13.33 -9.36
C ASP A 252 3.77 -12.20 -10.39
N SER A 253 2.63 -11.90 -11.03
CA SER A 253 2.52 -10.77 -11.97
C SER A 253 2.72 -9.42 -11.26
N SER A 254 2.16 -9.27 -10.05
CA SER A 254 2.37 -8.09 -9.19
C SER A 254 3.85 -7.94 -8.83
N ILE A 255 4.49 -9.03 -8.37
CA ILE A 255 5.92 -9.05 -8.01
C ILE A 255 6.79 -8.66 -9.20
N GLN A 256 6.55 -9.26 -10.38
CA GLN A 256 7.36 -8.98 -11.56
C GLN A 256 7.23 -7.52 -12.01
N ARG A 257 6.04 -6.93 -11.86
CA ARG A 257 5.82 -5.52 -12.16
C ARG A 257 6.65 -4.61 -11.26
N TYR A 258 6.66 -4.87 -9.95
CA TYR A 258 7.48 -4.12 -8.99
C TYR A 258 8.96 -4.21 -9.35
N LYS A 259 9.46 -5.42 -9.63
CA LYS A 259 10.85 -5.62 -10.08
C LYS A 259 11.19 -4.78 -11.32
N ASN A 260 10.31 -4.77 -12.32
CA ASN A 260 10.50 -3.98 -13.53
C ASN A 260 10.52 -2.47 -13.25
N HIS A 261 9.65 -1.99 -12.36
CA HIS A 261 9.62 -0.60 -11.94
C HIS A 261 10.91 -0.20 -11.19
N GLU A 262 11.37 -1.03 -10.26
CA GLU A 262 12.61 -0.80 -9.51
C GLU A 262 13.83 -0.76 -10.43
N MET A 263 13.93 -1.70 -11.38
CA MET A 263 15.00 -1.69 -12.37
C MET A 263 14.99 -0.39 -13.19
N LYS A 264 13.83 0.05 -13.65
CA LYS A 264 13.70 1.30 -14.40
C LYS A 264 14.13 2.50 -13.56
N GLU A 265 13.69 2.57 -12.30
CA GLU A 265 14.10 3.64 -11.40
C GLU A 265 15.61 3.61 -11.15
N LEU A 266 16.21 2.44 -10.92
CA LEU A 266 17.66 2.32 -10.75
C LEU A 266 18.44 2.84 -11.96
N GLU A 267 18.04 2.48 -13.17
CA GLU A 267 18.66 2.94 -14.42
C GLU A 267 18.61 4.48 -14.55
N GLU A 268 17.47 5.09 -14.20
CA GLU A 268 17.32 6.55 -14.21
C GLU A 268 18.17 7.24 -13.11
N ARG A 269 18.47 6.54 -12.02
CA ARG A 269 19.12 7.11 -10.83
C ARG A 269 20.63 6.89 -10.80
N LYS A 270 21.15 5.80 -11.37
CA LYS A 270 22.59 5.49 -11.35
C LYS A 270 23.44 6.54 -12.07
N VAL A 271 22.88 7.19 -13.09
CA VAL A 271 23.54 8.29 -13.83
C VAL A 271 23.72 9.55 -12.96
N LEU A 272 23.07 9.62 -11.79
CA LEU A 272 23.17 10.72 -10.85
C LEU A 272 24.17 10.45 -9.71
N ILE A 273 24.79 9.26 -9.67
CA ILE A 273 25.86 8.97 -8.70
C ILE A 273 27.07 9.85 -9.01
N ARG A 274 27.54 10.57 -8.01
CA ARG A 274 28.75 11.39 -8.10
C ARG A 274 29.98 10.53 -7.80
N SER A 275 31.06 10.82 -8.54
CA SER A 275 32.41 10.32 -8.30
C SER A 275 32.88 10.70 -6.90
#